data_AF-A0A925HBG2-F1
#
_entry.id   AF-A0A925HBG2-F1
#
_cell.length_a   1.000
_cell.length_b   1.000
_cell.length_c   1.000
_cell.angle_alpha   90.00
_cell.angle_beta   90.00
_cell.angle_gamma   90.00
#
_symmetry.space_group_name_H-M   'P 1'
#
loop_
_entity.id
_entity.type
_entity.pdbx_description
1 polymer ?
#
loop_
_entity_poly.entity_id
_entity_poly.type
_entity_poly.pdbx_seq_one_letter_code
_entity_poly.pdbx_strand_id
1 'polypeptide(L)' 'QIREGQEQKTDMSRMRANKEEIDARGDDYGANENDYYDPTPVKQEPVRVGPKVGRNDPCPCGSGKKFKNCHGREN' A
#
# COMPACT_ATOMS: atom_id res chain seq x y z
N GLN A 1 49.97 4.05 -13.07
CA GLN A 1 49.97 3.07 -11.97
C GLN A 1 48.55 2.99 -11.44
N ILE A 2 47.81 1.93 -11.74
CA ILE A 2 46.39 1.81 -11.43
C ILE A 2 46.29 0.96 -10.15
N ARG A 3 45.70 1.50 -9.08
CA ARG A 3 45.47 0.75 -7.83
C ARG A 3 44.29 -0.17 -8.03
N GLU A 4 44.53 -1.47 -7.94
CA GLU A 4 43.53 -2.51 -7.99
C GLU A 4 42.59 -2.34 -6.78
N GLY A 5 41.30 -2.09 -7.07
CA GLY A 5 40.29 -1.93 -6.03
C GLY A 5 40.04 -3.26 -5.35
N GLN A 6 40.16 -3.29 -4.02
CA GLN A 6 39.90 -4.49 -3.23
C GLN A 6 38.45 -4.95 -3.44
N GLU A 7 38.29 -6.12 -4.04
CA GLU A 7 36.98 -6.73 -4.25
C GLU A 7 36.45 -7.25 -2.92
N GLN A 8 35.48 -6.52 -2.34
CA GLN A 8 34.80 -6.94 -1.12
C GLN A 8 33.92 -8.15 -1.46
N LYS A 9 34.43 -9.36 -1.20
CA LYS A 9 33.66 -10.59 -1.35
C LYS A 9 32.54 -10.57 -0.32
N THR A 10 31.31 -10.34 -0.77
CA THR A 10 30.13 -10.45 0.08
C THR A 10 30.05 -11.88 0.60
N ASP A 11 30.25 -12.07 1.90
CA ASP A 11 30.20 -13.38 2.54
C ASP A 11 28.75 -13.86 2.62
N MET A 12 28.36 -14.68 1.64
CA MET A 12 27.03 -15.28 1.56
C MET A 12 26.86 -16.48 2.51
N SER A 13 27.88 -16.80 3.33
CA SER A 13 27.87 -17.92 4.29
C SER A 13 26.77 -17.83 5.37
N ARG A 14 26.21 -16.63 5.58
CA ARG A 14 25.13 -16.40 6.56
C ARG A 14 23.71 -16.40 5.98
N MET A 15 23.54 -16.58 4.67
CA MET A 15 22.21 -16.67 4.07
C MET A 15 21.65 -18.09 4.27
N ARG A 16 20.73 -18.24 5.22
CA ARG A 16 19.95 -19.48 5.39
C ARG A 16 18.63 -19.33 4.67
N ALA A 17 18.39 -20.18 3.67
CA ALA A 17 17.08 -20.29 3.06
C ALA A 17 16.17 -21.07 4.02
N ASN A 18 15.32 -20.36 4.78
CA ASN A 18 14.31 -20.95 5.67
C ASN A 18 13.15 -21.60 4.89
N LYS A 19 13.43 -22.26 3.76
CA LYS A 19 12.40 -22.86 2.91
C LYS A 19 11.62 -23.93 3.68
N GLU A 20 12.31 -24.78 4.43
CA GLU A 20 11.69 -25.85 5.22
C GLU A 20 10.85 -25.30 6.38
N GLU A 21 11.27 -24.21 7.02
CA GLU A 21 10.51 -23.56 8.09
C GLU A 21 9.25 -22.86 7.53
N ILE A 22 9.36 -22.21 6.37
CA ILE A 22 8.24 -21.57 5.67
C ILE A 22 7.22 -22.64 5.23
N ASP A 23 7.69 -23.73 4.62
CA ASP A 23 6.86 -24.86 4.18
C ASP A 23 6.15 -25.53 5.38
N ALA A 24 6.84 -25.69 6.52
CA ALA A 24 6.25 -26.28 7.74
C ALA A 24 5.26 -25.35 8.46
N ARG A 25 5.45 -24.03 8.36
CA ARG A 25 4.54 -23.03 8.93
C ARG A 25 3.26 -22.86 8.11
N GLY A 26 3.28 -23.25 6.82
CA GLY A 26 2.15 -23.09 5.91
C GLY A 26 1.93 -21.64 5.48
N ASP A 27 2.99 -20.82 5.52
CA ASP A 27 3.00 -19.44 5.02
C ASP A 27 3.28 -19.41 3.50
N ASP A 28 3.21 -20.56 2.81
CA ASP A 28 3.36 -20.60 1.36
C ASP A 28 2.18 -19.85 0.72
N TYR A 29 2.54 -18.76 0.05
CA TYR A 29 1.67 -17.83 -0.67
C TYR A 29 1.05 -18.45 -1.94
N GLY A 30 0.74 -19.75 -1.90
CA GLY A 30 0.07 -20.51 -2.94
C GLY A 30 -1.36 -20.82 -2.56
N ALA A 31 -2.30 -19.99 -3.02
CA ALA A 31 -3.74 -20.24 -3.07
C ALA A 31 -4.32 -20.95 -1.84
N ASN A 32 -4.82 -20.18 -0.88
CA ASN A 32 -5.60 -20.69 0.23
C ASN A 32 -6.81 -21.49 -0.33
N GLU A 33 -7.20 -22.60 0.29
CA GLU A 33 -8.39 -23.38 -0.13
C GLU A 33 -9.68 -22.54 -0.20
N ASN A 34 -9.71 -21.36 0.43
CA ASN A 34 -10.83 -20.41 0.39
C ASN A 34 -10.75 -19.37 -0.74
N ASP A 35 -9.70 -19.37 -1.56
CA ASP A 35 -9.54 -18.45 -2.71
C ASP A 35 -10.35 -18.95 -3.93
N TYR A 36 -11.64 -19.23 -3.71
CA TYR A 36 -12.57 -19.63 -4.76
C TYR A 36 -12.70 -18.48 -5.78
N TYR A 37 -12.02 -18.64 -6.91
CA TYR A 37 -12.10 -17.71 -8.03
C TYR A 37 -13.46 -17.86 -8.71
N ASP A 38 -14.40 -16.99 -8.36
CA ASP A 38 -15.68 -16.86 -9.07
C ASP A 38 -15.47 -16.04 -10.35
N PRO A 39 -15.61 -16.64 -11.56
CA PRO A 39 -15.46 -15.93 -12.82
C PRO A 39 -16.65 -15.01 -13.15
N THR A 40 -17.61 -14.83 -12.25
CA THR A 40 -18.72 -13.90 -12.49
C THR A 40 -18.22 -12.45 -12.61
N PRO A 41 -18.59 -11.73 -13.69
CA PRO A 41 -18.21 -10.34 -13.83
C PRO A 41 -18.97 -9.49 -12.79
N VAL A 42 -18.24 -9.00 -11.78
CA VAL A 42 -18.76 -8.05 -10.80
C VAL A 42 -19.13 -6.75 -11.52
N LYS A 43 -20.44 -6.48 -11.65
CA LYS A 43 -20.92 -5.21 -12.19
C LYS A 43 -20.55 -4.09 -11.24
N GLN A 44 -19.56 -3.27 -11.61
CA GLN A 44 -19.19 -2.10 -10.83
C GLN A 44 -20.30 -1.07 -10.91
N GLU A 45 -20.92 -0.77 -9.77
CA GLU A 45 -21.87 0.33 -9.67
C GLU A 45 -21.10 1.67 -9.64
N PRO A 46 -21.64 2.74 -10.25
CA PRO A 46 -21.02 4.05 -10.19
C PRO A 46 -21.03 4.57 -8.75
N VAL A 47 -19.85 4.96 -8.25
CA VAL A 47 -19.69 5.58 -6.93
C VAL A 47 -20.46 6.90 -6.92
N ARG A 48 -21.51 6.98 -6.10
CA ARG A 48 -22.27 8.23 -5.89
C ARG A 48 -21.49 9.12 -4.92
N VAL A 49 -20.70 10.03 -5.46
CA VAL A 49 -20.07 11.09 -4.66
C VAL A 49 -21.11 12.12 -4.25
N GLY A 50 -21.14 12.45 -2.95
CA GLY A 50 -22.01 13.50 -2.41
C GLY A 50 -21.64 14.91 -2.92
N PRO A 51 -22.43 15.94 -2.55
CA PRO A 51 -22.13 17.32 -2.92
C PRO A 51 -20.74 17.74 -2.43
N LYS A 52 -19.95 18.36 -3.31
CA LYS A 52 -18.62 18.90 -2.97
C LYS A 52 -18.78 20.08 -2.02
N VAL A 53 -17.98 20.13 -0.95
CA VAL A 53 -17.92 21.27 -0.04
C VAL A 53 -17.40 22.51 -0.79
N GLY A 54 -18.16 23.60 -0.75
CA GLY A 54 -17.76 24.87 -1.34
C GLY A 54 -16.67 25.57 -0.53
N ARG A 55 -15.84 26.39 -1.17
CA ARG A 55 -14.74 27.11 -0.50
C ARG A 55 -15.20 27.99 0.67
N ASN A 56 -16.43 28.52 0.63
CA ASN A 56 -16.97 29.39 1.67
C ASN A 56 -17.83 28.66 2.72
N ASP A 57 -18.14 27.38 2.52
CA ASP A 57 -18.98 26.59 3.43
C ASP A 57 -18.27 26.28 4.75
N PRO A 58 -19.01 25.97 5.84
CA PRO A 58 -18.39 25.49 7.07
C PRO A 58 -17.53 24.25 6.79
N CYS A 59 -16.32 24.23 7.35
CA CYS A 59 -15.40 23.13 7.14
C CYS A 59 -15.92 21.85 7.84
N PRO A 60 -15.96 20.70 7.16
CA PRO A 60 -16.55 19.45 7.70
C PRO A 60 -15.77 18.87 8.89
N CYS A 61 -14.60 19.42 9.22
CA CYS A 61 -13.83 19.06 10.42
C CYS A 61 -14.41 19.63 11.73
N GLY A 62 -15.48 20.42 11.68
CA GLY A 62 -16.13 20.97 12.88
C GLY A 62 -15.41 22.17 13.50
N SER A 63 -14.40 22.75 12.83
CA SER A 63 -13.63 23.89 13.37
C SER A 63 -14.38 25.22 13.42
N GLY A 64 -15.59 25.29 12.88
CA GLY A 64 -16.37 26.53 12.72
C GLY A 64 -15.82 27.52 11.69
N LYS A 65 -14.66 27.22 11.07
CA LYS A 65 -14.03 28.05 10.03
C LYS A 65 -14.61 27.70 8.66
N LYS A 66 -14.62 28.67 7.73
CA LYS A 66 -14.90 28.42 6.32
C LYS A 66 -13.86 27.45 5.73
N PHE A 67 -14.26 26.58 4.81
CA PHE A 67 -13.40 25.57 4.19
C PHE A 67 -12.09 26.19 3.65
N LYS A 68 -12.17 27.35 2.97
CA LYS A 68 -11.02 28.12 2.45
C LYS A 68 -9.98 28.54 3.48
N ASN A 69 -10.38 28.68 4.74
CA ASN A 69 -9.52 29.12 5.84
C ASN A 69 -9.08 27.93 6.72
N CYS A 70 -9.45 26.71 6.36
CA CYS A 70 -9.12 25.49 7.08
C CYS A 70 -8.45 24.49 6.13
N HIS A 71 -9.17 23.47 5.64
CA HIS A 71 -8.63 22.42 4.77
C HIS A 71 -8.57 22.80 3.28
N GLY A 72 -9.24 23.88 2.87
CA GLY A 72 -9.23 24.41 1.51
C GLY A 72 -8.32 25.62 1.31
N ARG A 73 -7.26 25.74 2.12
CA ARG A 73 -6.24 26.79 1.94
C ARG A 73 -5.38 26.42 0.74
N GLU A 74 -5.51 27.18 -0.32
CA GLU A 74 -4.54 27.20 -1.41
C GLU A 74 -3.38 28.11 -0.98
N ASN A 75 -2.15 27.64 -1.17
CA ASN A 75 -0.93 28.41 -0.91
C ASN A 75 -0.80 29.59 -1.87
#